data_AF-A0A521EWP6-F1
#
_entry.id   AF-A0A521EWP6-F1
#
_cell.length_a   1.000
_cell.length_b   1.000
_cell.length_c   1.000
_cell.angle_alpha   90.00
_cell.angle_beta   90.00
_cell.angle_gamma   90.00
#
_symmetry.space_group_name_H-M   'P 1'
#
loop_
_entity.id
_entity.type
_entity.pdbx_description
1 polymer ?
#
loop_
_entity_poly.entity_id
_entity_poly.type
_entity_poly.pdbx_seq_one_letter_code
_entity_poly.pdbx_strand_id
1 'polypeptide(L)' 'MENKNQPITFVFWIVAIILGVTLYKQFDFHNLKFENPAMAVIYSIVFVFSVYYIIKNSKKK' A
#
# COMPACT_ATOMS: atom_id res chain seq x y z
N MET A 1 22.10 16.52 -5.04
CA MET A 1 20.83 17.06 -5.59
C MET A 1 19.72 16.60 -4.68
N GLU A 2 19.18 17.51 -3.87
CA GLU A 2 18.07 17.21 -2.96
C GLU A 2 16.83 16.87 -3.80
N ASN A 3 16.42 15.60 -3.82
CA ASN A 3 15.24 15.21 -4.59
C ASN A 3 14.00 15.62 -3.82
N LYS A 4 13.40 16.72 -4.25
CA LYS A 4 12.18 17.33 -3.70
C LYS A 4 11.01 16.37 -3.39
N ASN A 5 11.02 15.16 -3.97
CA ASN A 5 9.98 14.13 -3.82
C ASN A 5 10.33 13.00 -2.82
N GLN A 6 11.51 13.05 -2.18
CA GLN A 6 11.96 12.07 -1.18
C GLN A 6 11.00 11.90 0.01
N PRO A 7 10.52 12.97 0.67
CA PRO A 7 9.65 12.84 1.84
C PRO A 7 8.28 12.23 1.48
N ILE A 8 7.73 12.56 0.31
CA ILE A 8 6.44 12.02 -0.16
C ILE A 8 6.55 10.52 -0.44
N THR A 9 7.64 10.08 -1.09
CA THR A 9 7.86 8.65 -1.39
C THR A 9 8.00 7.83 -0.10
N PHE A 10 8.64 8.38 0.92
CA PHE A 10 8.79 7.74 2.23
C PHE A 10 7.44 7.52 2.93
N VAL A 11 6.52 8.49 2.87
CA VAL A 11 5.16 8.32 3.42
C VAL A 11 4.43 7.19 2.72
N PHE A 12 4.47 7.14 1.38
CA PHE A 12 3.84 6.05 0.64
C PHE A 12 4.43 4.67 0.98
N TRP A 13 5.73 4.57 1.27
CA TRP A 13 6.35 3.33 1.75
C TRP A 13 5.77 2.87 3.08
N ILE A 14 5.63 3.78 4.05
CA ILE A 14 5.01 3.47 5.35
C ILE A 14 3.58 3.00 5.15
N VAL A 15 2.79 3.74 4.36
CA VAL A 15 1.39 3.39 4.06
C VAL A 15 1.29 2.03 3.39
N ALA A 16 2.16 1.73 2.42
CA ALA A 16 2.19 0.43 1.76
C ALA A 16 2.49 -0.70 2.75
N ILE A 17 3.48 -0.54 3.63
CA ILE A 17 3.81 -1.57 4.64
C ILE A 17 2.64 -1.80 5.59
N ILE A 18 2.04 -0.72 6.13
CA ILE A 18 0.93 -0.83 7.09
C ILE A 18 -0.27 -1.50 6.43
N LEU A 19 -0.70 -1.03 5.25
CA LEU A 19 -1.87 -1.60 4.56
C LEU A 19 -1.61 -3.03 4.09
N GLY A 20 -0.40 -3.35 3.63
CA GLY A 20 -0.02 -4.69 3.24
C GLY A 20 -0.11 -5.68 4.41
N VAL A 21 0.41 -5.30 5.58
CA VAL A 21 0.31 -6.11 6.81
C VAL A 21 -1.14 -6.23 7.28
N THR A 22 -1.91 -5.15 7.24
CA THR A 22 -3.33 -5.16 7.63
C THR A 22 -4.16 -6.07 6.75
N LEU A 23 -4.03 -5.95 5.42
CA LEU A 23 -4.72 -6.81 4.47
C LEU A 23 -4.33 -8.28 4.65
N TYR A 24 -3.04 -8.57 4.85
CA TYR A 24 -2.57 -9.94 5.11
C TYR A 24 -3.18 -10.53 6.39
N LYS A 25 -3.28 -9.74 7.46
CA LYS A 25 -3.87 -10.17 8.74
C LYS A 25 -5.39 -10.31 8.71
N GLN A 26 -6.09 -9.45 7.97
CA GLN A 26 -7.55 -9.49 7.84
C GLN A 26 -8.06 -10.54 6.84
N PHE A 27 -7.17 -11.11 6.04
CA PHE A 27 -7.53 -12.15 5.08
C PHE A 27 -7.62 -13.50 5.78
N ASP A 28 -8.82 -14.07 5.81
CA ASP A 28 -9.05 -15.44 6.22
C ASP A 28 -8.69 -16.37 5.05
N PHE A 29 -7.50 -16.98 5.15
CA PHE A 29 -7.01 -17.93 4.15
C PHE A 29 -7.82 -19.23 4.10
N HIS A 30 -8.61 -19.55 5.14
CA HIS A 30 -9.44 -20.74 5.16
C HIS A 30 -10.72 -20.53 4.34
N ASN A 31 -11.40 -19.41 4.55
CA ASN A 31 -12.64 -19.06 3.86
C ASN A 31 -12.44 -18.22 2.59
N LEU A 32 -11.20 -17.82 2.30
CA LEU A 32 -10.81 -16.94 1.18
C LEU A 32 -11.56 -15.61 1.17
N LYS A 33 -11.79 -15.05 2.36
CA LYS A 33 -12.58 -13.82 2.55
C LYS A 33 -11.87 -12.88 3.50
N PHE A 34 -12.10 -11.59 3.31
CA PHE A 34 -11.73 -10.60 4.31
C PHE A 34 -12.82 -10.51 5.37
N GLU A 35 -12.43 -10.38 6.63
CA GLU A 35 -13.36 -10.18 7.75
C GLU A 35 -14.27 -8.97 7.52
N ASN A 36 -13.71 -7.88 6.96
CA ASN A 36 -14.43 -6.67 6.58
C ASN A 36 -14.22 -6.37 5.08
N PRO A 37 -15.04 -6.92 4.17
CA PRO A 37 -14.81 -6.85 2.73
C PRO A 37 -14.81 -5.41 2.21
N ALA A 38 -15.72 -4.56 2.69
CA ALA A 38 -15.77 -3.15 2.29
C ALA A 38 -14.48 -2.38 2.64
N MET A 39 -13.95 -2.57 3.85
CA MET A 39 -12.69 -1.94 4.27
C MET A 39 -11.50 -2.52 3.51
N ALA A 40 -11.50 -3.83 3.27
CA ALA A 40 -10.46 -4.48 2.48
C ALA A 40 -10.38 -3.94 1.05
N VAL A 41 -11.52 -3.62 0.41
CA VAL A 41 -11.54 -2.98 -0.92
C VAL A 41 -10.88 -1.60 -0.85
N ILE A 42 -11.26 -0.76 0.11
CA ILE A 42 -10.69 0.59 0.26
C ILE A 42 -9.17 0.51 0.50
N TYR A 43 -8.75 -0.34 1.43
CA TYR A 43 -7.34 -0.55 1.74
C TYR A 43 -6.55 -1.10 0.56
N SER A 44 -7.15 -2.01 -0.22
CA SER A 44 -6.52 -2.55 -1.43
C SER A 44 -6.31 -1.47 -2.48
N ILE A 45 -7.29 -0.59 -2.70
CA ILE A 45 -7.17 0.53 -3.65
C ILE A 45 -6.03 1.46 -3.24
N VAL A 46 -6.00 1.88 -1.95
CA VAL A 46 -4.96 2.78 -1.43
C VAL A 46 -3.58 2.11 -1.45
N PHE A 47 -3.52 0.82 -1.13
CA PHE A 47 -2.29 0.03 -1.18
C PHE A 47 -1.73 -0.05 -2.61
N VAL A 48 -2.56 -0.43 -3.59
CA VAL A 48 -2.16 -0.50 -5.01
C VAL A 48 -1.71 0.87 -5.52
N PHE A 49 -2.43 1.95 -5.18
CA PHE A 49 -2.03 3.30 -5.55
C PHE A 49 -0.68 3.70 -4.95
N SER A 50 -0.46 3.40 -3.68
CA SER A 50 0.78 3.69 -2.97
C SER A 50 1.96 2.94 -3.60
N VAL A 51 1.80 1.64 -3.86
CA VAL A 51 2.82 0.81 -4.52
C VAL A 51 3.10 1.31 -5.94
N TYR A 52 2.06 1.63 -6.71
CA TYR A 52 2.22 2.19 -8.05
C TYR A 52 3.02 3.50 -8.04
N TYR A 53 2.71 4.41 -7.11
CA TYR A 53 3.43 5.67 -6.98
C TYR A 53 4.91 5.46 -6.62
N ILE A 54 5.19 4.57 -5.67
CA ILE A 54 6.57 4.20 -5.27
C ILE A 54 7.34 3.66 -6.48
N ILE A 55 6.80 2.66 -7.19
CA ILE A 55 7.47 2.02 -8.33
C ILE A 55 7.73 3.04 -9.45
N LYS A 56 6.73 3.88 -9.77
CA LYS A 56 6.84 4.90 -10.81
C LYS A 56 7.88 5.96 -10.48
N ASN A 57 7.95 6.39 -9.23
CA ASN A 57 8.93 7.39 -8.80
C ASN A 57 10.35 6.80 -8.70
N SER A 58 10.48 5.51 -8.32
CA SER A 58 11.77 4.81 -8.32
C SER A 58 12.36 4.63 -9.72
N LYS A 59 11.54 4.44 -10.77
CA LYS A 59 12.01 4.35 -12.16
C LYS A 59 12.48 5.68 -12.78
N LYS A 60 12.11 6.81 -12.17
CA LYS A 60 12.50 8.16 -12.64
C LYS A 60 13.80 8.67 -12.00
N LYS A 61 14.30 7.98 -10.98
CA LYS A 61 15.59 8.24 -10.35
C LYS A 61 16.65 7.34 -10.97
#